data_AF-A0A2M7HPG5-F1
#
_entry.id   AF-A0A2M7HPG5-F1
#
_cell.length_a   1.000
_cell.length_b   1.000
_cell.length_c   1.000
_cell.angle_alpha   90.00
_cell.angle_beta   90.00
_cell.angle_gamma   90.00
#
_symmetry.space_group_name_H-M   'P 1'
#
loop_
_entity.id
_entity.type
_entity.pdbx_description
1 polymer ?
#
loop_
_entity_poly.entity_id
_entity_poly.type
_entity_poly.pdbx_seq_one_letter_code
_entity_poly.pdbx_strand_id
1 'polypeptide(L)' 'MRKPLFVVVALIVGLSGCSSLGVEPWEKGQLARSDMALDSEKLDLALDDHIYFSKEGSSGGRAFAGGGCGCN' A
#
# COMPACT_ATOMS: atom_id res chain seq x y z
N MET A 1 31.40 8.41 28.22
CA MET A 1 30.42 7.57 27.51
C MET A 1 29.21 8.33 26.93
N ARG A 2 29.16 9.67 26.96
CA ARG A 2 28.02 10.46 26.47
C ARG A 2 28.03 10.78 24.95
N LYS A 3 29.21 10.74 24.32
CA LYS A 3 29.38 10.98 22.87
C LYS A 3 28.62 10.00 21.94
N PRO A 4 28.61 8.67 22.18
CA PRO A 4 27.85 7.76 21.32
C PRO A 4 26.34 7.99 21.42
N LEU A 5 25.83 8.38 22.59
CA LEU A 5 24.40 8.67 22.79
C LEU A 5 23.93 9.84 21.91
N PHE A 6 24.74 10.90 21.79
CA PHE A 6 24.42 12.04 20.92
C PHE A 6 24.34 11.66 19.44
N VAL A 7 25.24 10.79 18.97
CA VAL A 7 25.24 10.31 17.58
C VAL A 7 24.00 9.47 17.30
N VAL A 8 23.62 8.58 18.22
CA VAL A 8 22.41 7.75 18.08
C VAL A 8 21.14 8.60 18.03
N VAL A 9 21.01 9.61 18.90
CA VAL A 9 19.85 10.51 18.90
C VAL A 9 19.78 11.32 17.61
N ALA A 10 20.90 11.86 17.12
CA ALA A 10 20.95 12.59 15.85
C ALA A 10 20.53 11.71 14.66
N LEU A 11 20.94 10.44 14.65
CA LEU A 11 20.56 9.50 13.61
C LEU A 11 19.05 9.24 13.59
N ILE A 12 18.45 9.03 14.77
CA ILE A 12 17.00 8.77 14.91
C ILE A 12 16.18 9.97 14.43
N VAL A 13 16.59 11.19 14.77
CA VAL A 13 15.92 12.42 14.30
C VAL A 13 16.12 12.64 12.80
N GLY A 14 17.23 12.20 12.22
CA GLY A 14 17.45 12.23 10.76
C GLY A 14 16.59 11.23 9.97
N LEU A 15 16.09 10.17 10.64
CA LEU A 15 15.23 9.14 10.05
C LEU A 15 13.74 9.47 10.16
N SER A 16 13.35 10.46 10.98
CA SER A 16 11.98 10.97 11.01
C SER A 16 11.67 11.76 9.73
N GLY A 17 10.95 11.11 8.81
CA GLY A 17 10.41 11.75 7.61
C GLY A 17 9.15 12.59 7.90
N CYS A 18 8.71 13.35 6.90
CA CYS A 18 7.54 14.23 6.96
C CYS A 18 6.19 13.50 6.94
N SER A 19 6.09 12.26 7.45
CA SER A 19 4.86 11.47 7.37
C SER A 19 3.67 12.11 8.09
N SER A 20 3.91 12.98 9.07
CA SER A 20 2.87 13.72 9.81
C SER A 20 2.54 15.10 9.23
N LEU A 21 3.23 15.55 8.18
CA LEU A 21 2.99 16.85 7.52
C LEU A 21 1.94 16.77 6.39
N GLY A 22 1.39 15.59 6.13
CA GLY A 22 0.34 15.37 5.14
C GLY A 22 -1.04 15.79 5.63
N VAL A 23 -1.94 16.02 4.68
CA VAL A 23 -3.38 16.17 4.91
C VAL A 23 -4.08 14.83 4.72
N GLU A 24 -5.21 14.64 5.39
CA GLU A 24 -5.99 13.42 5.28
C GLU A 24 -6.50 13.22 3.85
N PRO A 25 -6.75 11.97 3.38
CA PRO A 25 -7.12 11.71 2.00
C PRO A 25 -8.30 12.55 1.48
N TRP A 26 -9.28 12.82 2.35
CA TRP A 26 -10.47 13.64 2.06
C TRP A 26 -10.22 15.15 2.04
N GLU A 27 -9.12 15.62 2.61
CA GLU A 27 -8.77 17.05 2.66
C GLU A 27 -8.13 17.54 1.35
N LYS A 28 -7.85 16.63 0.41
CA LYS A 28 -7.21 16.95 -0.88
C LYS A 28 -8.16 17.57 -1.93
N GLY A 29 -9.34 18.03 -1.51
CA GLY A 29 -10.29 18.75 -2.34
C GLY A 29 -10.62 18.03 -3.65
N GLN A 30 -10.22 18.60 -4.78
CA GLN A 30 -10.47 18.01 -6.11
C GLN A 30 -9.79 16.64 -6.33
N LEU A 31 -8.74 16.33 -5.58
CA LEU A 31 -8.05 15.03 -5.64
C LEU A 31 -8.62 14.00 -4.66
N ALA A 32 -9.66 14.36 -3.90
CA ALA A 32 -10.34 13.49 -2.95
C ALA A 32 -11.71 12.99 -3.46
N ARG A 33 -11.96 13.12 -4.77
CA ARG A 33 -13.20 12.64 -5.38
C ARG A 33 -13.25 11.10 -5.36
N SER A 34 -14.45 10.56 -5.23
CA SER A 34 -14.67 9.10 -5.17
C SER A 34 -14.23 8.36 -6.43
N ASP A 35 -14.29 9.00 -7.60
CA ASP A 35 -13.90 8.41 -8.87
C ASP A 35 -12.38 8.38 -9.10
N MET A 36 -11.62 9.14 -8.32
CA MET A 36 -10.15 9.13 -8.32
C MET A 36 -9.57 8.07 -7.36
N ALA A 37 -10.41 7.31 -6.67
CA ALA A 37 -9.98 6.19 -5.84
C ALA A 37 -9.34 5.10 -6.73
N LEU A 38 -8.32 4.41 -6.20
CA LEU A 38 -7.62 3.34 -6.94
C LEU A 38 -8.53 2.16 -7.27
N ASP A 39 -9.63 2.02 -6.54
CA ASP A 39 -10.64 0.98 -6.65
C ASP A 39 -12.01 1.54 -7.08
N SER A 40 -12.03 2.71 -7.73
CA SER A 40 -13.27 3.38 -8.13
C SER A 40 -14.09 2.54 -9.13
N GLU A 41 -13.42 1.84 -10.04
CA GLU A 41 -14.07 0.96 -11.03
C GLU A 41 -14.02 -0.53 -10.66
N LYS A 42 -15.13 -1.02 -10.12
CA LYS A 42 -15.25 -2.39 -9.62
C LYS A 42 -15.14 -3.45 -10.70
N LEU A 43 -15.58 -3.14 -11.92
CA LEU A 43 -15.54 -4.09 -13.03
C LEU A 43 -14.10 -4.31 -13.52
N ASP A 44 -13.32 -3.23 -13.59
CA ASP A 44 -11.89 -3.29 -13.93
C ASP A 44 -11.12 -4.08 -12.88
N LEU A 45 -11.37 -3.84 -11.59
CA LEU A 45 -10.76 -4.62 -10.50
C LEU A 45 -11.08 -6.11 -10.59
N ALA A 46 -12.34 -6.46 -10.85
CA ALA A 46 -12.76 -7.85 -10.97
C ALA A 46 -12.11 -8.54 -12.19
N LEU A 47 -11.95 -7.80 -13.29
CA LEU A 47 -11.26 -8.30 -14.47
C LEU A 47 -9.76 -8.50 -14.22
N ASP A 48 -9.11 -7.53 -13.57
CA ASP A 48 -7.70 -7.63 -13.19
C ASP A 48 -7.45 -8.82 -12.26
N ASP A 49 -8.31 -9.02 -11.26
CA ASP A 49 -8.23 -10.18 -10.37
C ASP A 49 -8.45 -11.49 -11.13
N HIS A 50 -9.42 -11.57 -12.05
CA HIS A 50 -9.62 -12.75 -12.88
C HIS A 50 -8.36 -13.06 -13.71
N ILE A 51 -7.77 -12.06 -14.35
CA ILE A 51 -6.54 -12.22 -15.15
C ILE A 51 -5.38 -12.67 -14.26
N TYR A 52 -5.22 -12.03 -13.10
CA TYR A 52 -4.18 -12.34 -12.13
C TYR A 52 -4.28 -13.79 -11.63
N PHE A 53 -5.46 -14.23 -11.20
CA PHE A 53 -5.66 -15.62 -10.77
C PHE A 53 -5.45 -16.61 -11.92
N SER A 54 -5.87 -16.28 -13.14
CA SER A 54 -5.67 -17.13 -14.32
C SER A 54 -4.20 -17.33 -14.67
N LYS A 55 -3.34 -16.35 -14.37
CA LYS A 55 -1.90 -16.39 -14.70
C LYS A 55 -1.02 -16.83 -13.53
N GLU A 56 -1.36 -16.41 -12.32
CA GLU A 56 -0.48 -16.42 -11.16
C GLU A 56 -1.13 -17.06 -9.92
N GLY A 57 -2.34 -17.63 -10.03
CA GLY A 57 -3.03 -18.27 -8.91
C GLY A 57 -2.32 -19.49 -8.31
N SER A 58 -1.41 -20.13 -9.05
CA SER A 58 -0.58 -21.23 -8.53
C SER A 58 0.56 -20.76 -7.63
N SER A 59 0.99 -19.48 -7.73
CA SER A 59 2.07 -18.90 -6.93
C SER A 59 1.62 -18.25 -5.62
N GLY A 60 0.32 -18.20 -5.34
CA GLY A 60 -0.20 -17.38 -4.25
C GLY A 60 -0.85 -16.12 -4.78
N GLY A 61 -2.18 -16.13 -4.83
CA GLY A 61 -3.01 -14.97 -5.12
C GLY A 61 -2.91 -13.87 -4.06
N ARG A 62 -3.54 -12.72 -4.32
CA ARG A 62 -3.58 -11.55 -3.42
C ARG A 62 -4.31 -11.78 -2.08
N ALA A 63 -4.87 -12.97 -1.85
CA ALA A 63 -5.64 -13.33 -0.66
C ALA A 63 -4.97 -14.47 0.12
N PHE A 64 -5.24 -14.53 1.44
CA PHE A 64 -4.68 -15.53 2.36
C PHE A 64 -4.98 -16.99 1.99
N ALA A 65 -5.98 -17.24 1.12
CA ALA A 65 -6.35 -18.55 0.60
C ALA A 65 -6.03 -18.75 -0.90
N GLY A 66 -5.28 -17.83 -1.53
CA GLY A 66 -5.04 -17.84 -2.97
C GLY A 66 -3.83 -18.66 -3.44
N GLY A 67 -3.16 -19.41 -2.57
CA GLY A 67 -1.96 -20.17 -2.93
C GLY A 67 -2.23 -21.64 -3.21
N GLY A 68 -2.41 -21.98 -4.48
CA GLY A 68 -2.46 -23.39 -4.92
C GLY A 68 -3.37 -23.61 -6.12
N CYS A 69 -2.90 -24.42 -7.08
CA CYS A 69 -3.52 -24.89 -8.35
C CYS A 69 -4.43 -23.95 -9.18
N GLY A 70 -4.68 -22.71 -8.77
CA GLY A 70 -5.70 -21.85 -9.37
C GLY A 70 -7.14 -22.24 -9.00
N CYS A 71 -7.35 -23.00 -7.93
CA CYS A 71 -8.65 -23.57 -7.57
C CYS A 71 -9.29 -22.75 -6.42
N ASN A 72 -9.89 -21.59 -6.74
CA ASN A 72 -10.70 -20.79 -5.81
C ASN A 72 -12.18 -20.92 -6.18
#